data_AF-A0A2M8PK30-F1
#
_entry.id   AF-A0A2M8PK30-F1
#
_cell.length_a   1.000
_cell.length_b   1.000
_cell.length_c   1.000
_cell.angle_alpha   90.00
_cell.angle_beta   90.00
_cell.angle_gamma   90.00
#
_symmetry.space_group_name_H-M   'P 1'
#
loop_
_entity.id
_entity.type
_entity.pdbx_description
1 polymer ?
#
loop_
_entity_poly.entity_id
_entity_poly.type
_entity_poly.pdbx_seq_one_letter_code
_entity_poly.pdbx_strand_id
1 'polypeptide(L)'
;NSMARSLNQELLSDDHSQALLAKSSKESEDDRTHYLVFKAGKGAPKAVPLELVYRLEEFPASQIESASHHPVVQYQQTLLRLHRLNREYAIATSGIQPVIIFEHKGEFLGIAVEAINDITHAPIEAELASN
;
A
#
# COMPACT_ATOMS: atom_id res chain seq x y z
N ASN A 1 63.31 -23.80 28.61
CA ASN A 1 62.55 -25.00 29.01
C ASN A 1 61.21 -24.54 29.57
N SER A 2 60.22 -24.17 28.77
CA SER A 2 59.36 -25.00 27.89
C SER A 2 58.46 -25.97 28.66
N MET A 3 57.16 -25.89 28.34
CA MET A 3 56.12 -26.89 28.61
C MET A 3 55.36 -26.77 29.93
N ALA A 4 54.59 -25.70 30.06
CA ALA A 4 53.19 -25.76 30.50
C ALA A 4 52.45 -24.52 29.97
N ARG A 5 52.55 -24.35 28.64
CA ARG A 5 51.65 -23.50 27.84
C ARG A 5 50.32 -24.26 27.72
N SER A 6 49.23 -23.50 27.66
CA SER A 6 47.87 -23.95 27.32
C SER A 6 47.08 -24.64 28.43
N LEU A 7 46.48 -23.84 29.33
CA LEU A 7 45.11 -24.15 29.80
C LEU A 7 44.41 -22.96 30.50
N ASN A 8 44.58 -21.72 30.04
CA ASN A 8 43.82 -20.60 30.60
C ASN A 8 43.43 -19.53 29.56
N GLN A 9 43.23 -19.95 28.30
CA GLN A 9 42.84 -19.04 27.23
C GLN A 9 41.84 -19.73 26.29
N GLU A 10 40.76 -20.25 26.85
CA GLU A 10 39.64 -20.75 26.05
C GLU A 10 38.36 -20.75 26.89
N LEU A 11 37.89 -19.56 27.28
CA LEU A 11 36.52 -19.39 27.80
C LEU A 11 36.06 -17.92 27.81
N LEU A 12 36.61 -17.08 26.92
CA LEU A 12 36.20 -15.68 26.75
C LEU A 12 36.31 -15.21 25.29
N SER A 13 35.58 -15.86 24.39
CA SER A 13 35.25 -15.39 23.03
C SER A 13 34.47 -16.55 22.41
N ASP A 14 33.15 -16.49 22.26
CA ASP A 14 32.60 -16.13 20.95
C ASP A 14 31.08 -15.89 20.95
N ASP A 15 30.42 -15.71 22.11
CA ASP A 15 28.94 -15.69 22.14
C ASP A 15 28.32 -14.28 22.20
N HIS A 16 29.08 -13.22 22.55
CA HIS A 16 28.50 -11.89 22.75
C HIS A 16 28.52 -10.97 21.52
N SER A 17 29.29 -11.30 20.47
CA SER A 17 29.34 -10.50 19.24
C SER A 17 28.19 -10.78 18.28
N GLN A 18 27.56 -11.95 18.34
CA GLN A 18 26.45 -12.30 17.46
C GLN A 18 25.09 -11.75 17.94
N ALA A 19 24.94 -11.50 19.24
CA ALA A 19 23.71 -10.94 19.81
C ALA A 19 23.49 -9.45 19.49
N LEU A 20 24.56 -8.67 19.29
CA LEU A 20 24.48 -7.24 18.94
C LEU A 20 24.12 -7.02 17.46
N LEU A 21 24.53 -7.93 16.56
CA LEU A 21 24.22 -7.84 15.14
C LEU A 21 22.77 -8.26 14.82
N ALA A 22 22.19 -9.16 15.63
CA ALA A 22 20.80 -9.62 15.46
C ALA A 22 19.74 -8.67 16.05
N LYS A 23 20.16 -7.68 16.86
CA LYS A 23 19.24 -6.74 17.53
C LYS A 23 19.08 -5.41 16.80
N SER A 24 19.98 -5.07 15.88
CA SER A 24 19.95 -3.81 15.12
C SER A 24 19.05 -3.85 13.87
N SER A 25 18.52 -5.01 13.48
CA SER A 25 17.71 -5.16 12.25
C SER A 25 16.20 -5.20 12.48
N LYS A 26 15.73 -5.20 13.73
CA LYS A 26 14.29 -5.21 14.08
C LYS A 26 13.71 -3.84 14.44
N GLU A 27 14.55 -2.83 14.64
CA GLU A 27 14.14 -1.49 15.09
C GLU A 27 13.89 -0.51 13.93
N SER A 28 13.78 -0.98 12.67
CA SER A 28 13.62 -0.07 11.51
C SER A 28 12.57 -0.51 10.47
N GLU A 29 11.82 -1.59 10.73
CA GLU A 29 10.62 -1.92 9.93
C GLU A 29 9.37 -1.21 10.45
N ASP A 30 9.34 -0.80 11.72
CA ASP A 30 8.15 -0.25 12.39
C ASP A 30 7.77 1.18 11.95
N ASP A 31 8.70 1.91 11.33
CA ASP A 31 8.51 3.31 10.88
C ASP A 31 8.23 3.45 9.36
N ARG A 32 8.01 2.35 8.64
CA ARG A 32 7.80 2.37 7.18
C ARG A 32 6.35 2.13 6.84
N THR A 33 5.72 3.11 6.19
CA THR A 33 4.37 2.97 5.65
C THR A 33 4.42 2.25 4.31
N HIS A 34 3.53 1.27 4.14
CA HIS A 34 3.27 0.64 2.86
C HIS A 34 2.37 1.54 2.02
N TYR A 35 2.72 1.73 0.75
CA TYR A 35 1.97 2.55 -0.20
C TYR A 35 1.51 1.71 -1.38
N LEU A 36 0.23 1.79 -1.70
CA LEU A 36 -0.32 1.27 -2.94
C LEU A 36 -0.04 2.26 -4.08
N VAL A 37 0.68 1.81 -5.11
CA VAL A 37 1.01 2.58 -6.30
C VAL A 37 0.04 2.24 -7.43
N PHE A 38 -0.56 3.26 -8.04
CA PHE A 38 -1.58 3.09 -9.08
C PHE A 38 -1.56 4.22 -10.10
N LYS A 39 -2.17 3.98 -11.26
CA LYS A 39 -2.34 4.97 -12.32
C LYS A 39 -3.81 5.38 -12.43
N ALA A 40 -4.08 6.68 -12.45
CA ALA A 40 -5.44 7.22 -12.54
C ALA A 40 -5.51 8.36 -13.57
N GLY A 41 -5.37 8.00 -14.85
CA GLY A 41 -5.32 8.94 -15.97
C GLY A 41 -3.90 9.40 -16.32
N LYS A 42 -3.81 10.54 -16.99
CA LYS A 42 -2.54 11.11 -17.45
C LYS A 42 -1.71 11.66 -16.28
N GLY A 43 -0.40 11.42 -16.32
CA GLY A 43 0.56 11.92 -15.33
C GLY A 43 1.45 10.83 -14.74
N ALA A 44 2.18 11.17 -13.70
CA ALA A 44 2.96 10.21 -12.91
C ALA A 44 2.05 9.27 -12.10
N PRO A 45 2.51 8.05 -11.76
CA PRO A 45 1.83 7.18 -10.81
C PRO A 45 1.53 7.90 -9.50
N LYS A 46 0.42 7.54 -8.88
CA LYS A 46 -0.01 8.05 -7.58
C LYS A 46 0.21 6.96 -6.54
N ALA A 47 0.41 7.37 -5.31
CA ALA A 47 0.57 6.48 -4.18
C ALA A 47 -0.38 6.87 -3.05
N VAL A 48 -0.97 5.89 -2.39
CA VAL A 48 -1.78 6.10 -1.18
C VAL A 48 -1.31 5.12 -0.09
N PRO A 49 -1.23 5.55 1.18
CA PRO A 49 -0.96 4.61 2.28
C PRO A 49 -1.95 3.44 2.23
N LEU A 50 -1.43 2.22 2.32
CA LEU A 50 -2.22 1.01 2.27
C LEU A 50 -3.21 0.94 3.43
N GLU A 51 -2.87 1.55 4.57
CA GLU A 51 -3.73 1.68 5.75
C GLU A 51 -5.02 2.46 5.50
N LEU A 52 -5.06 3.35 4.49
CA LEU A 52 -6.27 4.07 4.11
C LEU A 52 -7.17 3.24 3.19
N VAL A 53 -6.63 2.20 2.55
CA VAL A 53 -7.36 1.37 1.60
C VAL A 53 -8.22 0.36 2.36
N TYR A 54 -9.52 0.40 2.11
CA TYR A 54 -10.44 -0.60 2.65
C TYR A 54 -10.37 -1.89 1.85
N ARG A 55 -10.50 -1.80 0.51
CA ARG A 55 -10.43 -2.97 -0.38
C ARG A 55 -10.02 -2.60 -1.80
N LEU A 56 -9.47 -3.55 -2.53
CA LEU A 56 -9.21 -3.46 -3.96
C LEU A 56 -10.21 -4.37 -4.68
N GLU A 57 -10.99 -3.80 -5.59
CA GLU A 57 -11.99 -4.52 -6.37
C GLU A 57 -11.73 -4.39 -7.86
N GLU A 58 -12.21 -5.40 -8.58
CA GLU A 58 -12.31 -5.41 -10.02
C GLU A 58 -13.77 -5.60 -10.39
N PHE A 59 -14.37 -4.57 -10.99
CA PHE A 59 -15.75 -4.63 -11.44
C PHE A 59 -15.81 -4.84 -12.95
N PRO A 60 -16.66 -5.74 -13.46
CA PRO A 60 -17.01 -5.73 -14.87
C PRO A 60 -17.56 -4.36 -15.26
N ALA A 61 -17.01 -3.76 -16.32
CA ALA A 61 -17.45 -2.45 -16.80
C ALA A 61 -18.96 -2.42 -17.13
N SER A 62 -19.52 -3.58 -17.52
CA SER A 62 -20.95 -3.75 -17.78
C SER A 62 -21.85 -3.65 -16.55
N GLN A 63 -21.30 -3.79 -15.34
CA GLN A 63 -22.03 -3.61 -14.07
C GLN A 63 -21.99 -2.15 -13.57
N ILE A 64 -21.19 -1.30 -14.22
CA ILE A 64 -21.10 0.11 -13.87
C ILE A 64 -22.23 0.85 -14.57
N GLU A 65 -23.09 1.46 -13.77
CA GLU A 65 -24.25 2.21 -14.21
C GLU A 65 -24.05 3.71 -14.01
N SER A 66 -24.85 4.53 -14.67
CA SER A 66 -24.88 5.99 -14.46
C SER A 66 -26.12 6.38 -13.67
N ALA A 67 -25.95 6.77 -12.41
CA ALA A 67 -27.02 7.29 -11.56
C ALA A 67 -26.84 8.79 -11.34
N SER A 68 -27.82 9.61 -11.76
CA SER A 68 -27.82 11.06 -11.54
C SER A 68 -26.50 11.75 -11.93
N HIS A 69 -25.92 11.37 -13.08
CA HIS A 69 -24.64 11.86 -13.64
C HIS A 69 -23.36 11.34 -12.96
N HIS A 70 -23.47 10.36 -12.06
CA HIS A 70 -22.32 9.74 -11.42
C HIS A 70 -22.27 8.24 -11.74
N PRO A 71 -21.09 7.71 -12.08
CA PRO A 71 -20.93 6.28 -12.23
C PRO A 71 -21.05 5.59 -10.86
N VAL A 72 -21.82 4.52 -10.82
CA VAL A 72 -22.09 3.71 -9.63
C VAL A 72 -21.96 2.25 -9.97
N VAL A 73 -21.66 1.42 -8.98
CA VAL A 73 -21.66 -0.04 -9.11
C VAL A 73 -22.22 -0.65 -7.84
N GLN A 74 -22.89 -1.79 -7.95
CA GLN A 74 -23.33 -2.52 -6.78
C GLN A 74 -22.13 -3.11 -6.05
N TYR A 75 -21.97 -2.75 -4.78
CA TYR A 75 -20.98 -3.32 -3.88
C TYR A 75 -21.70 -3.89 -2.66
N GLN A 76 -21.73 -5.23 -2.58
CA GLN A 76 -22.53 -5.98 -1.62
C GLN A 76 -24.01 -5.55 -1.67
N GLN A 77 -24.56 -5.06 -0.55
CA GLN A 77 -25.95 -4.62 -0.43
C GLN A 77 -26.11 -3.11 -0.63
N THR A 78 -25.09 -2.41 -1.12
CA THR A 78 -25.07 -0.95 -1.27
C THR A 78 -24.64 -0.52 -2.68
N LEU A 79 -24.93 0.72 -3.06
CA LEU A 79 -24.39 1.33 -4.27
C LEU A 79 -23.10 2.08 -3.92
N LEU A 80 -21.99 1.68 -4.53
CA LEU A 80 -20.72 2.36 -4.43
C LEU A 80 -20.63 3.42 -5.51
N ARG A 81 -20.45 4.69 -5.11
CA ARG A 81 -20.17 5.78 -6.04
C ARG A 81 -18.71 5.73 -6.49
N LEU A 82 -18.50 5.77 -7.80
CA LEU A 82 -17.17 5.79 -8.39
C LEU A 82 -16.73 7.22 -8.71
N HIS A 83 -15.56 7.58 -8.21
CA HIS A 83 -14.90 8.84 -8.43
C HIS A 83 -13.68 8.67 -9.32
N ARG A 84 -13.32 9.75 -9.99
CA ARG A 84 -12.13 9.83 -10.85
C ARG A 84 -11.22 10.91 -10.29
N LEU A 85 -9.94 10.60 -10.11
CA LEU A 85 -8.95 11.58 -9.65
C LEU A 85 -8.58 12.59 -10.73
N ASN A 86 -8.68 12.19 -12.00
CA ASN A 86 -8.47 13.06 -13.15
C ASN A 86 -9.75 13.13 -13.97
N ARG A 87 -10.20 14.35 -14.32
CA ARG A 87 -11.40 14.57 -15.14
C ARG A 87 -11.27 13.99 -16.54
N GLU A 88 -10.06 13.93 -17.07
CA GLU A 88 -9.73 13.36 -18.40
C GLU A 88 -9.76 11.83 -18.41
N TYR A 89 -9.62 11.19 -17.23
CA TYR A 89 -9.75 9.74 -17.15
C TYR A 89 -11.22 9.35 -17.37
N ALA A 90 -11.47 8.36 -18.22
CA ALA A 90 -12.79 7.78 -18.41
C ALA A 90 -12.82 6.41 -17.75
N ILE A 91 -13.90 6.12 -17.02
CA ILE A 91 -14.14 4.77 -16.50
C ILE A 91 -14.31 3.82 -17.68
N ALA A 92 -13.79 2.61 -17.55
CA ALA A 92 -13.86 1.58 -18.57
C ALA A 92 -15.32 1.33 -19.00
N THR A 93 -15.55 1.29 -20.30
CA THR A 93 -16.86 0.96 -20.90
C THR A 93 -16.97 -0.52 -21.29
N SER A 94 -15.87 -1.27 -21.21
CA SER A 94 -15.79 -2.71 -21.46
C SER A 94 -14.67 -3.34 -20.62
N GLY A 95 -14.70 -4.67 -20.49
CA GLY A 95 -13.70 -5.39 -19.70
C GLY A 95 -13.87 -5.18 -18.20
N ILE A 96 -12.75 -4.96 -17.51
CA ILE A 96 -12.68 -4.84 -16.05
C ILE A 96 -12.22 -3.42 -15.69
N GLN A 97 -12.88 -2.84 -14.68
CA GLN A 97 -12.51 -1.59 -14.05
C GLN A 97 -11.93 -1.87 -12.67
N PRO A 98 -10.62 -1.66 -12.45
CA PRO A 98 -10.03 -1.65 -11.12
C PRO A 98 -10.57 -0.46 -10.30
N VAL A 99 -10.93 -0.72 -9.04
CA VAL A 99 -11.45 0.27 -8.11
C VAL A 99 -10.78 0.12 -6.76
N ILE A 100 -10.25 1.23 -6.25
CA ILE A 100 -9.74 1.33 -4.88
C ILE A 100 -10.89 1.82 -4.00
N ILE A 101 -11.30 1.02 -3.02
CA ILE A 101 -12.39 1.35 -2.10
C ILE A 101 -11.78 1.89 -0.81
N PHE A 102 -12.28 3.03 -0.38
CA PHE A 102 -12.01 3.67 0.91
C PHE A 102 -13.26 3.62 1.77
N GLU A 103 -13.08 3.60 3.09
CA GLU A 103 -14.15 3.80 4.05
C GLU A 103 -13.89 5.07 4.84
N HIS A 104 -14.91 5.93 4.98
CA HIS A 104 -14.86 7.06 5.88
C HIS A 104 -16.19 7.21 6.60
N LYS A 105 -16.17 7.15 7.94
CA LYS A 105 -17.37 7.29 8.80
C LYS A 105 -18.51 6.33 8.43
N GLY A 106 -18.17 5.09 8.04
CA GLY A 106 -19.14 4.06 7.65
C GLY A 106 -19.69 4.20 6.22
N GLU A 107 -19.23 5.17 5.44
CA GLU A 107 -19.55 5.29 4.02
C GLU A 107 -18.39 4.82 3.15
N PHE A 108 -18.69 4.06 2.10
CA PHE A 108 -17.71 3.61 1.13
C PHE A 108 -17.60 4.57 -0.05
N LEU A 109 -16.37 4.83 -0.46
CA LEU A 109 -16.02 5.63 -1.62
C LEU A 109 -15.16 4.80 -2.58
N GLY A 110 -15.55 4.70 -3.85
CA GLY A 110 -14.75 4.02 -4.87
C GLY A 110 -13.97 5.02 -5.71
N ILE A 111 -12.68 4.76 -5.94
CA ILE A 111 -11.87 5.47 -6.93
C ILE A 111 -11.58 4.53 -8.09
N ALA A 112 -12.10 4.85 -9.26
CA ALA A 112 -11.79 4.12 -10.49
C ALA A 112 -10.39 4.52 -10.98
N VAL A 113 -9.55 3.50 -11.21
CA VAL A 113 -8.16 3.68 -11.62
C VAL A 113 -7.86 2.86 -12.88
N GLU A 114 -6.88 3.29 -13.66
CA GLU A 114 -6.46 2.60 -14.88
C GLU A 114 -5.78 1.26 -14.55
N ALA A 115 -4.91 1.28 -13.54
CA ALA A 115 -4.20 0.09 -13.09
C ALA A 115 -3.71 0.28 -11.65
N ILE A 116 -3.66 -0.83 -10.90
CA ILE A 116 -2.91 -0.94 -9.66
C ILE A 116 -1.57 -1.57 -10.04
N ASN A 117 -0.47 -0.88 -9.77
CA ASN A 117 0.84 -1.23 -10.31
C ASN A 117 1.68 -2.04 -9.33
N ASP A 118 1.77 -1.59 -8.07
CA ASP A 118 2.66 -2.21 -7.09
C ASP A 118 2.30 -1.78 -5.66
N ILE A 119 2.93 -2.40 -4.66
CA ILE A 119 2.98 -1.94 -3.28
C ILE A 119 4.44 -1.66 -2.92
N THR A 120 4.73 -0.43 -2.51
CA THR A 120 6.07 -0.01 -2.08
C THR A 120 6.09 0.35 -0.60
N HIS A 121 7.26 0.61 -0.03
CA HIS A 121 7.41 1.10 1.34
C HIS A 121 8.29 2.34 1.36
N ALA A 122 7.87 3.35 2.13
CA ALA A 122 8.62 4.59 2.31
C ALA A 122 8.42 5.10 3.74
N PRO A 123 9.37 5.87 4.30
CA PRO A 123 9.10 6.62 5.53
C PRO A 123 7.93 7.60 5.28
N ILE A 124 7.17 7.91 6.34
CA ILE A 124 6.06 8.88 6.24
C ILE A 124 6.64 10.27 5.96
N GLU A 125 6.59 10.67 4.69
CA GLU A 125 6.80 12.07 4.27
C GLU A 125 5.44 12.64 3.90
N ALA A 126 4.74 13.17 4.91
CA ALA A 126 3.45 13.80 4.72
C ALA A 126 3.62 15.19 4.07
N GLU A 127 3.77 15.27 2.75
CA GLU A 127 3.40 16.48 2.00
C GLU A 127 1.97 16.31 1.48
N LEU A 128 1.02 16.65 2.34
CA LEU A 128 -0.36 16.86 1.92
C LEU A 128 -0.41 18.10 1.03
N ALA A 129 -0.33 17.90 -0.29
CA ALA A 129 -0.71 18.92 -1.26
C ALA A 129 -2.23 19.14 -1.15
N SER A 130 -2.65 19.93 -0.16
CA SER A 130 -3.97 20.54 -0.12
C SER A 130 -4.02 21.60 -1.21
N ASN A 131 -5.02 21.50 -2.08
CA ASN A 131 -5.38 22.54 -3.04
C ASN A 131 -6.90 22.73 -2.98
#